data_AF-A0AB38A5J7-F1
#
_entry.id   AF-A0AB38A5J7-F1
#
_cell.length_a   1.000
_cell.length_b   1.000
_cell.length_c   1.000
_cell.angle_alpha   90.00
_cell.angle_beta   90.00
_cell.angle_gamma   90.00
#
_symmetry.space_group_name_H-M   'P 1'
#
loop_
_entity.id
_entity.type
_entity.pdbx_description
1 polymer ?
#
loop_
_entity_poly.entity_id
_entity_poly.type
_entity_poly.pdbx_seq_one_letter_code
_entity_poly.pdbx_strand_id
1 'polypeptide(L)'
;MDILQQCQQWHEEEQHQKIVDALEAVPEAERTAQMDMDLARAYNNLADVGELAGMKLLRRALELMRPHEGELGDTYSWNFRMGYALYYLDQEGRALPFLEKALELHPGDDPRFNTRQEIEELIDSCKRVIVLPRFSQCFRERVEGCWQAFASVEAEIRQELIEDEDHIRGSEIVGRVHDILALAFDEITIEMGFNGGKFELTLTPEGDRVKLFELVYFQNHAPSEVLAHWNVVVGRQACGRIGLRTEDGWELNTDDVQIWVEQLGEHSFTISTYCEKLLPMLGEEEGRAWWLISTLTDQTLGEISHMRYIDGFDVLREPKSEPSILLSELPSKLAETGIELSANPQALLDSYIGYEMQPDEGPEADWRLDVMAGSTCCPQLINGYLNSDDVYVDNLHSDGAVAGFLCYPLESLRDNESTQKIFDFRDSLEAALTSGDGAEILTLTGGATGLYCGYVDFIAWDIKAVLERAHEFFEHSEIPWANFHTFRRATAPVNLKD
;
A
#
# COMPACT_ATOMS: atom_id res chain seq x y z
N MET A 1 -27.41 11.92 -34.22
CA MET A 1 -26.03 11.48 -34.44
C MET A 1 -25.73 10.46 -33.36
N ASP A 2 -25.00 9.39 -33.67
CA ASP A 2 -24.56 8.44 -32.65
C ASP A 2 -23.70 9.16 -31.60
N ILE A 3 -23.87 8.86 -30.31
CA ILE A 3 -23.19 9.58 -29.22
C ILE A 3 -21.67 9.40 -29.31
N LEU A 4 -21.19 8.22 -29.70
CA LEU A 4 -19.76 7.95 -29.90
C LEU A 4 -19.18 8.77 -31.06
N GLN A 5 -19.94 8.96 -32.14
CA GLN A 5 -19.54 9.84 -33.24
C GLN A 5 -19.44 11.30 -32.77
N GLN A 6 -20.33 11.73 -31.88
CA GLN A 6 -20.28 13.07 -31.29
C GLN A 6 -19.08 13.24 -30.36
N CYS A 7 -18.77 12.23 -29.54
CA CYS A 7 -17.58 12.21 -28.67
C CYS A 7 -16.30 12.32 -29.49
N GLN A 8 -16.19 11.58 -30.60
CA GLN A 8 -15.03 11.67 -31.49
C GLN A 8 -14.87 13.08 -32.08
N GLN A 9 -15.95 13.71 -32.53
CA GLN A 9 -15.90 15.10 -33.01
C GLN A 9 -15.45 16.07 -31.90
N TRP A 10 -16.00 15.96 -30.69
CA TRP A 10 -15.59 16.81 -29.58
C TRP A 10 -14.13 16.58 -29.17
N HIS A 11 -13.63 15.35 -29.29
CA HIS A 11 -12.22 15.06 -29.02
C HIS A 11 -11.30 15.75 -30.02
N GLU A 12 -11.62 15.70 -31.33
CA GLU A 12 -10.88 16.40 -32.38
C GLU A 12 -10.93 17.94 -32.24
N GLU A 13 -11.98 18.46 -31.60
CA GLU A 13 -12.14 19.89 -31.29
C GLU A 13 -11.60 20.27 -29.89
N GLU A 14 -10.92 19.36 -29.19
CA GLU A 14 -10.38 19.53 -27.82
C GLU A 14 -11.46 19.88 -26.76
N GLN A 15 -12.73 19.55 -27.03
CA GLN A 15 -13.89 19.82 -26.17
C GLN A 15 -14.14 18.67 -25.18
N HIS A 16 -13.12 18.27 -24.42
CA HIS A 16 -13.18 17.09 -23.54
C HIS A 16 -14.26 17.19 -22.46
N GLN A 17 -14.52 18.38 -21.90
CA GLN A 17 -15.59 18.56 -20.91
C GLN A 17 -16.97 18.18 -21.47
N LYS A 18 -17.25 18.42 -22.76
CA LYS A 18 -18.52 18.02 -23.36
C LYS A 18 -18.68 16.51 -23.46
N ILE A 19 -17.57 15.78 -23.63
CA ILE A 19 -17.56 14.31 -23.63
C ILE A 19 -17.93 13.82 -22.23
N VAL A 20 -17.29 14.38 -21.20
CA VAL A 20 -17.61 14.08 -19.79
C VAL A 20 -19.08 14.34 -19.50
N ASP A 21 -19.56 15.57 -19.72
CA ASP A 21 -20.93 15.97 -19.43
C ASP A 21 -21.97 15.06 -20.12
N ALA A 22 -21.69 14.64 -21.36
CA ALA A 22 -22.59 13.80 -22.14
C ALA A 22 -22.59 12.33 -21.68
N LEU A 23 -21.43 11.77 -21.34
CA LEU A 23 -21.30 10.35 -20.98
C LEU A 23 -21.60 10.10 -19.50
N GLU A 24 -21.35 11.05 -18.60
CA GLU A 24 -21.80 10.95 -17.20
C GLU A 24 -23.32 11.02 -17.06
N ALA A 25 -24.01 11.67 -18.00
CA ALA A 25 -25.47 11.69 -18.06
C ALA A 25 -26.08 10.33 -18.45
N VAL A 26 -25.27 9.41 -19.00
CA VAL A 26 -25.69 8.03 -19.29
C VAL A 26 -25.55 7.18 -18.03
N PRO A 27 -26.60 6.49 -17.57
CA PRO A 27 -26.52 5.58 -16.43
C PRO A 27 -25.39 4.56 -16.60
N GLU A 28 -24.65 4.27 -15.54
CA GLU A 28 -23.50 3.36 -15.58
C GLU A 28 -23.84 1.98 -16.14
N ALA A 29 -24.98 1.42 -15.75
CA ALA A 29 -25.47 0.13 -16.26
C ALA A 29 -25.81 0.14 -17.77
N GLU A 30 -25.93 1.31 -18.38
CA GLU A 30 -26.19 1.49 -19.82
C GLU A 30 -24.94 1.86 -20.62
N ARG A 31 -23.82 2.18 -19.96
CA ARG A 31 -22.56 2.51 -20.65
C ARG A 31 -21.94 1.25 -21.24
N THR A 32 -21.46 1.37 -22.47
CA THR A 32 -20.68 0.32 -23.13
C THR A 32 -19.19 0.50 -22.83
N ALA A 33 -18.38 -0.54 -23.03
CA ALA A 33 -16.93 -0.45 -22.89
C ALA A 33 -16.32 0.71 -23.70
N GLN A 34 -16.84 0.97 -24.90
CA GLN A 34 -16.37 2.09 -25.72
C GLN A 34 -16.77 3.46 -25.15
N MET A 35 -17.93 3.58 -24.50
CA MET A 35 -18.32 4.81 -23.81
C MET A 35 -17.42 5.06 -22.60
N ASP A 36 -17.15 4.03 -21.80
CA ASP A 36 -16.24 4.15 -20.65
C ASP A 36 -14.81 4.49 -21.10
N MET A 37 -14.34 3.93 -22.21
CA MET A 37 -13.05 4.30 -22.81
C MET A 37 -13.00 5.76 -23.29
N ASP A 38 -14.07 6.25 -23.92
CA ASP A 38 -14.15 7.64 -24.37
C ASP A 38 -14.20 8.62 -23.18
N LEU A 39 -14.91 8.24 -22.11
CA LEU A 39 -14.98 9.00 -20.86
C LEU A 39 -13.62 9.00 -20.13
N ALA A 40 -12.97 7.85 -20.00
CA ALA A 40 -11.63 7.74 -19.40
C ALA A 40 -10.60 8.57 -20.18
N ARG A 41 -10.65 8.54 -21.52
CA ARG A 41 -9.82 9.40 -22.37
C ARG A 41 -10.10 10.88 -22.11
N ALA A 42 -11.36 11.28 -21.98
CA ALA A 42 -11.70 12.67 -21.67
C ALA A 42 -11.15 13.09 -20.31
N TYR A 43 -11.24 12.23 -19.29
CA TYR A 43 -10.62 12.46 -17.99
C TYR A 43 -9.09 12.58 -18.05
N ASN A 44 -8.40 11.70 -18.78
CA ASN A 44 -6.95 11.83 -18.95
C ASN A 44 -6.53 13.17 -19.57
N ASN A 45 -7.31 13.70 -20.52
CA ASN A 45 -6.97 14.98 -21.16
C ASN A 45 -7.37 16.20 -20.32
N LEU A 46 -8.35 16.07 -19.41
CA LEU A 46 -8.79 17.15 -18.52
C LEU A 46 -7.98 17.21 -17.22
N ALA A 47 -7.33 16.13 -16.84
CA ALA A 47 -6.58 16.05 -15.61
C ALA A 47 -5.41 17.04 -15.63
N ASP A 48 -5.47 18.04 -14.74
CA ASP A 48 -4.31 18.88 -14.46
C ASP A 48 -3.36 18.13 -13.54
N VAL A 49 -2.19 17.79 -14.06
CA VAL A 49 -1.21 16.94 -13.38
C VAL A 49 -0.63 17.69 -12.19
N GLY A 50 -0.74 17.10 -11.00
CA GLY A 50 -0.25 17.69 -9.75
C GLY A 50 -1.31 18.45 -8.95
N GLU A 51 -2.56 18.53 -9.44
CA GLU A 51 -3.70 18.99 -8.63
C GLU A 51 -4.59 17.82 -8.18
N LEU A 52 -5.19 17.92 -6.98
CA LEU A 52 -6.11 16.90 -6.44
C LEU A 52 -7.27 16.60 -7.40
N ALA A 53 -7.83 17.64 -8.02
CA ALA A 53 -8.90 17.47 -9.00
C ALA A 53 -8.45 16.65 -10.21
N GLY A 54 -7.22 16.89 -10.70
CA GLY A 54 -6.64 16.09 -11.79
C GLY A 54 -6.38 14.65 -11.39
N MET A 55 -5.80 14.41 -10.21
CA MET A 55 -5.59 13.05 -9.69
C MET A 55 -6.91 12.27 -9.58
N LYS A 56 -8.00 12.91 -9.12
CA LYS A 56 -9.32 12.28 -9.08
C LYS A 56 -9.81 11.88 -10.47
N LEU A 57 -9.60 12.71 -11.49
CA LEU A 57 -9.97 12.38 -12.87
C LEU A 57 -9.15 11.19 -13.39
N LEU A 58 -7.84 11.12 -13.09
CA LEU A 58 -6.98 9.99 -13.48
C LEU A 58 -7.40 8.69 -12.80
N ARG A 59 -7.67 8.71 -11.49
CA ARG A 59 -8.17 7.53 -10.74
C ARG A 59 -9.51 7.04 -11.30
N ARG A 60 -10.44 7.97 -11.57
CA ARG A 60 -11.73 7.63 -12.18
C ARG A 60 -11.58 7.07 -13.59
N ALA A 61 -10.60 7.54 -14.36
CA ALA A 61 -10.27 6.93 -15.65
C ALA A 61 -9.84 5.47 -15.49
N LEU A 62 -8.99 5.16 -14.50
CA LEU A 62 -8.59 3.78 -14.20
C LEU A 62 -9.78 2.92 -13.78
N GLU A 63 -10.64 3.40 -12.88
CA GLU A 63 -11.85 2.69 -12.44
C GLU A 63 -12.78 2.33 -13.60
N LEU A 64 -12.96 3.25 -14.56
CA LEU A 64 -13.75 3.00 -15.76
C LEU A 64 -13.12 1.95 -16.68
N MET A 65 -11.79 1.89 -16.77
CA MET A 65 -11.09 1.02 -17.72
C MET A 65 -10.82 -0.39 -17.17
N ARG A 66 -10.59 -0.55 -15.86
CA ARG A 66 -10.24 -1.84 -15.23
C ARG A 66 -11.24 -2.96 -15.54
N PRO A 67 -12.58 -2.78 -15.44
CA PRO A 67 -13.55 -3.86 -15.72
C PRO A 67 -13.50 -4.40 -17.15
N HIS A 68 -12.97 -3.60 -18.09
CA HIS A 68 -12.94 -3.93 -19.51
C HIS A 68 -11.64 -4.61 -19.96
N GLU A 69 -10.73 -4.95 -19.03
CA GLU A 69 -9.46 -5.62 -19.33
C GLU A 69 -9.66 -6.89 -20.19
N GLY A 70 -10.65 -7.73 -19.86
CA GLY A 70 -10.91 -8.97 -20.60
C GLY A 70 -11.34 -8.78 -22.06
N GLU A 71 -11.96 -7.64 -22.41
CA GLU A 71 -12.38 -7.32 -23.78
C GLU A 71 -11.35 -6.46 -24.51
N LEU A 72 -10.73 -5.50 -23.81
CA LEU A 72 -9.93 -4.42 -24.40
C LEU A 72 -8.44 -4.47 -24.07
N GLY A 73 -8.00 -5.37 -23.18
CA GLY A 73 -6.63 -5.48 -22.69
C GLY A 73 -5.58 -5.75 -23.78
N ASP A 74 -5.99 -6.26 -24.95
CA ASP A 74 -5.12 -6.47 -26.11
C ASP A 74 -5.19 -5.31 -27.14
N THR A 75 -5.76 -4.16 -26.77
CA THR A 75 -5.85 -2.99 -27.64
C THR A 75 -4.81 -1.93 -27.29
N TYR A 76 -4.31 -1.23 -28.31
CA TYR A 76 -3.44 -0.06 -28.12
C TYR A 76 -4.09 0.98 -27.19
N SER A 77 -5.35 1.33 -27.45
CA SER A 77 -6.00 2.44 -26.76
C SER A 77 -6.20 2.17 -25.27
N TRP A 78 -6.54 0.93 -24.90
CA TRP A 78 -6.71 0.59 -23.49
C TRP A 78 -5.35 0.63 -22.76
N ASN A 79 -4.33 -0.03 -23.32
CA ASN A 79 -2.99 -0.05 -22.74
C ASN A 79 -2.39 1.35 -22.61
N PHE A 80 -2.48 2.17 -23.66
CA PHE A 80 -1.94 3.52 -23.61
C PHE A 80 -2.64 4.38 -22.54
N ARG A 81 -3.96 4.29 -22.41
CA ARG A 81 -4.72 5.09 -21.43
C ARG A 81 -4.51 4.62 -19.99
N MET A 82 -4.43 3.30 -19.76
CA MET A 82 -4.04 2.74 -18.47
C MET A 82 -2.64 3.21 -18.06
N GLY A 83 -1.66 3.04 -18.95
CA GLY A 83 -0.27 3.45 -18.71
C GLY A 83 -0.13 4.96 -18.51
N TYR A 84 -0.84 5.77 -19.29
CA TYR A 84 -0.86 7.22 -19.17
C TYR A 84 -1.41 7.66 -17.81
N ALA A 85 -2.56 7.12 -17.40
CA ALA A 85 -3.17 7.47 -16.12
C ALA A 85 -2.26 7.11 -14.92
N LEU A 86 -1.67 5.91 -14.94
CA LEU A 86 -0.73 5.46 -13.90
C LEU A 86 0.55 6.31 -13.88
N TYR A 87 1.09 6.66 -15.04
CA TYR A 87 2.29 7.51 -15.15
C TYR A 87 2.08 8.87 -14.47
N TYR A 88 0.95 9.52 -14.74
CA TYR A 88 0.63 10.83 -14.14
C TYR A 88 0.07 10.76 -12.71
N LEU A 89 -0.07 9.56 -12.16
CA LEU A 89 -0.33 9.30 -10.73
C LEU A 89 0.96 8.95 -9.96
N ASP A 90 2.14 9.16 -10.56
CA ASP A 90 3.44 8.77 -10.01
C ASP A 90 3.55 7.24 -9.74
N GLN A 91 2.88 6.41 -10.57
CA GLN A 91 2.89 4.94 -10.47
C GLN A 91 3.66 4.29 -11.64
N GLU A 92 4.89 4.73 -11.90
CA GLU A 92 5.66 4.32 -13.08
C GLU A 92 5.93 2.82 -13.16
N GLY A 93 6.10 2.13 -12.02
CA GLY A 93 6.27 0.69 -11.95
C GLY A 93 5.08 -0.06 -12.56
N ARG A 94 3.87 0.37 -12.21
CA ARG A 94 2.60 -0.15 -12.78
C ARG A 94 2.34 0.36 -14.20
N ALA A 95 2.75 1.58 -14.53
CA ALA A 95 2.53 2.18 -15.85
C ALA A 95 3.36 1.49 -16.95
N LEU A 96 4.60 1.13 -16.63
CA LEU A 96 5.57 0.60 -17.59
C LEU A 96 5.05 -0.58 -18.44
N PRO A 97 4.51 -1.68 -17.88
CA PRO A 97 4.03 -2.80 -18.69
C PRO A 97 2.90 -2.40 -19.65
N PHE A 98 2.00 -1.50 -19.26
CA PHE A 98 0.95 -1.00 -20.14
C PHE A 98 1.52 -0.15 -21.28
N LEU A 99 2.49 0.73 -21.00
CA LEU A 99 3.12 1.55 -22.03
C LEU A 99 3.94 0.71 -23.01
N GLU A 100 4.67 -0.30 -22.53
CA GLU A 100 5.40 -1.24 -23.39
C GLU A 100 4.43 -2.04 -24.28
N LYS A 101 3.30 -2.48 -23.73
CA LYS A 101 2.24 -3.15 -24.50
C LYS A 101 1.60 -2.22 -25.54
N ALA A 102 1.37 -0.95 -25.18
CA ALA A 102 0.89 0.05 -26.12
C ALA A 102 1.90 0.28 -27.28
N LEU A 103 3.20 0.34 -27.00
CA LEU A 103 4.22 0.49 -28.04
C LEU A 103 4.28 -0.72 -28.99
N GLU A 104 4.11 -1.93 -28.45
CA GLU A 104 4.00 -3.18 -29.24
C GLU A 104 2.80 -3.09 -30.20
N LEU A 105 1.64 -2.67 -29.70
CA LEU A 105 0.36 -2.63 -30.41
C LEU A 105 0.15 -1.37 -31.27
N HIS A 106 1.15 -0.49 -31.36
CA HIS A 106 1.00 0.83 -31.96
C HIS A 106 0.43 0.79 -33.40
N PRO A 107 -0.64 1.56 -33.70
CA PRO A 107 -1.39 1.47 -34.96
C PRO A 107 -0.74 2.14 -36.18
N GLY A 108 0.57 2.42 -36.16
CA GLY A 108 1.28 3.24 -37.17
C GLY A 108 1.06 4.75 -37.03
N ASP A 109 1.41 5.52 -38.06
CA ASP A 109 1.55 6.99 -38.00
C ASP A 109 0.24 7.78 -38.19
N ASP A 110 -0.88 7.26 -37.67
CA ASP A 110 -2.15 7.99 -37.71
C ASP A 110 -2.13 9.13 -36.67
N PRO A 111 -2.35 10.41 -37.06
CA PRO A 111 -2.26 11.56 -36.16
C PRO A 111 -3.21 11.55 -34.96
N ARG A 112 -4.18 10.64 -34.92
CA ARG A 112 -5.11 10.47 -33.79
C ARG A 112 -4.49 9.73 -32.61
N PHE A 113 -3.33 9.11 -32.79
CA PHE A 113 -2.62 8.38 -31.76
C PHE A 113 -1.29 9.06 -31.45
N ASN A 114 -0.81 8.84 -30.22
CA ASN A 114 0.53 9.25 -29.84
C ASN A 114 1.56 8.57 -30.73
N THR A 115 2.65 9.28 -31.03
CA THR A 115 3.72 8.72 -31.85
C THR A 115 4.51 7.67 -31.07
N ARG A 116 5.19 6.75 -31.78
CA ARG A 116 6.07 5.75 -31.12
C ARG A 116 7.10 6.43 -30.23
N GLN A 117 7.67 7.53 -30.70
CA GLN A 117 8.66 8.30 -29.95
C GLN A 117 8.09 8.84 -28.64
N GLU A 118 6.87 9.38 -28.65
CA GLU A 118 6.22 9.87 -27.42
C GLU A 118 6.02 8.74 -26.39
N ILE A 119 5.65 7.54 -26.85
CA ILE A 119 5.49 6.38 -25.95
C ILE A 119 6.85 5.90 -25.43
N GLU A 120 7.87 5.85 -26.29
CA GLU A 120 9.25 5.52 -25.91
C GLU A 120 9.80 6.50 -24.85
N GLU A 121 9.51 7.80 -24.99
CA GLU A 121 9.90 8.82 -24.01
C GLU A 121 9.23 8.60 -22.63
N LEU A 122 7.96 8.19 -22.60
CA LEU A 122 7.26 7.82 -21.36
C LEU A 122 7.88 6.55 -20.75
N ILE A 123 8.13 5.52 -21.54
CA ILE A 123 8.77 4.27 -21.10
C ILE A 123 10.16 4.54 -20.50
N ASP A 124 10.98 5.34 -21.17
CA ASP A 124 12.31 5.72 -20.69
C ASP A 124 12.23 6.56 -19.41
N SER A 125 11.21 7.41 -19.28
CA SER A 125 10.92 8.12 -18.03
C SER A 125 10.58 7.14 -16.90
N CYS A 126 9.67 6.19 -17.14
CA CYS A 126 9.34 5.17 -16.15
C CYS A 126 10.58 4.42 -15.68
N LYS A 127 11.41 3.94 -16.62
CA LYS A 127 12.64 3.21 -16.30
C LYS A 127 13.61 4.00 -15.42
N ARG A 128 13.73 5.32 -15.66
CA ARG A 128 14.56 6.20 -14.80
C ARG A 128 13.97 6.40 -13.41
N VAL A 129 12.66 6.64 -13.31
CA VAL A 129 11.99 6.88 -12.02
C VAL A 129 11.93 5.60 -11.18
N ILE A 130 11.76 4.44 -11.79
CA ILE A 130 11.78 3.16 -11.08
C ILE A 130 13.14 2.92 -10.39
N VAL A 131 14.25 3.30 -11.04
CA VAL A 131 15.62 3.21 -10.46
C VAL A 131 15.83 4.23 -9.33
N LEU A 132 15.37 5.46 -9.54
CA LEU A 132 15.45 6.53 -8.55
C LEU A 132 14.09 7.20 -8.40
N PRO A 133 13.25 6.70 -7.47
CA PRO A 133 11.88 7.19 -7.31
C PRO A 133 11.86 8.70 -7.05
N ARG A 134 11.04 9.41 -7.81
CA ARG A 134 10.86 10.85 -7.75
C ARG A 134 9.39 11.14 -7.89
N PHE A 135 8.82 11.71 -6.84
CA PHE A 135 7.41 12.05 -6.80
C PHE A 135 7.23 13.55 -6.93
N SER A 136 6.06 13.95 -7.41
CA SER A 136 5.61 15.34 -7.33
C SER A 136 5.57 15.86 -5.89
N GLN A 137 5.11 15.00 -4.97
CA GLN A 137 5.14 15.17 -3.52
C GLN A 137 5.51 13.83 -2.87
N CYS A 138 6.47 13.82 -1.94
CA CYS A 138 6.78 12.62 -1.17
C CYS A 138 5.71 12.33 -0.11
N PHE A 139 5.68 11.13 0.45
CA PHE A 139 4.66 10.73 1.44
C PHE A 139 4.60 11.70 2.62
N ARG A 140 5.74 12.19 3.11
CA ARG A 140 5.80 13.22 4.16
C ARG A 140 4.98 14.47 3.80
N GLU A 141 5.20 15.03 2.62
CA GLU A 141 4.50 16.23 2.15
C GLU A 141 3.00 15.96 1.94
N ARG A 142 2.66 14.76 1.44
CA ARG A 142 1.28 14.33 1.25
C ARG A 142 0.54 14.15 2.58
N VAL A 143 1.18 13.57 3.60
CA VAL A 143 0.64 13.44 4.96
C VAL A 143 0.37 14.81 5.56
N GLU A 144 1.31 15.75 5.43
CA GLU A 144 1.13 17.12 5.91
C GLU A 144 -0.06 17.81 5.22
N GLY A 145 -0.12 17.76 3.88
CA GLY A 145 -1.21 18.35 3.11
C GLY A 145 -2.57 17.71 3.42
N CYS A 146 -2.61 16.40 3.60
CA CYS A 146 -3.80 15.64 3.98
C CYS A 146 -4.34 16.09 5.35
N TRP A 147 -3.48 16.17 6.36
CA TRP A 147 -3.89 16.62 7.69
C TRP A 147 -4.35 18.08 7.71
N GLN A 148 -3.70 18.95 6.95
CA GLN A 148 -4.15 20.34 6.77
C GLN A 148 -5.55 20.40 6.13
N ALA A 149 -5.78 19.58 5.10
CA ALA A 149 -7.09 19.48 4.46
C ALA A 149 -8.15 18.96 5.44
N PHE A 150 -7.88 17.88 6.18
CA PHE A 150 -8.79 17.33 7.18
C PHE A 150 -9.13 18.35 8.26
N ALA A 151 -8.12 19.02 8.83
CA ALA A 151 -8.30 20.04 9.87
C ALA A 151 -9.19 21.20 9.40
N SER A 152 -9.10 21.58 8.12
CA SER A 152 -9.88 22.69 7.55
C SER A 152 -11.40 22.43 7.53
N VAL A 153 -11.81 21.16 7.49
CA VAL A 153 -13.23 20.74 7.42
C VAL A 153 -13.67 19.89 8.62
N GLU A 154 -12.78 19.63 9.58
CA GLU A 154 -13.01 18.78 10.75
C GLU A 154 -14.31 19.14 11.48
N ALA A 155 -14.53 20.43 11.73
CA ALA A 155 -15.65 20.89 12.53
C ALA A 155 -16.99 20.64 11.82
N GLU A 156 -17.01 20.71 10.48
CA GLU A 156 -18.18 20.40 9.67
C GLU A 156 -18.46 18.90 9.67
N ILE A 157 -17.44 18.06 9.42
CA ILE A 157 -17.55 16.60 9.48
C ILE A 157 -18.08 16.17 10.85
N ARG A 158 -17.53 16.74 11.93
CA ARG A 158 -17.96 16.46 13.29
C ARG A 158 -19.41 16.86 13.54
N GLN A 159 -19.84 18.01 13.02
CA GLN A 159 -21.22 18.45 13.14
C GLN A 159 -22.16 17.50 12.37
N GLU A 160 -21.78 17.10 11.16
CA GLU A 160 -22.55 16.14 10.35
C GLU A 160 -22.72 14.79 11.05
N LEU A 161 -21.67 14.27 11.69
CA LEU A 161 -21.74 13.03 12.48
C LEU A 161 -22.66 13.15 13.70
N ILE A 162 -22.75 14.33 14.33
CA ILE A 162 -23.65 14.56 15.46
C ILE A 162 -25.11 14.64 14.98
N GLU A 163 -25.33 15.25 13.81
CA GLU A 163 -26.67 15.43 13.23
C GLU A 163 -27.22 14.15 12.59
N ASP A 164 -26.36 13.21 12.19
CA ASP A 164 -26.73 11.92 11.61
C ASP A 164 -27.15 10.85 12.65
N GLU A 165 -28.09 11.20 13.54
CA GLU A 165 -28.57 10.32 14.62
C GLU A 165 -29.17 8.99 14.11
N ASP A 166 -29.72 9.00 12.88
CA ASP A 166 -30.34 7.82 12.24
C ASP A 166 -29.35 7.04 11.33
N HIS A 167 -28.08 7.45 11.25
CA HIS A 167 -27.04 6.83 10.41
C HIS A 167 -27.40 6.73 8.91
N ILE A 168 -28.11 7.71 8.38
CA ILE A 168 -28.56 7.75 6.98
C ILE A 168 -27.49 8.38 6.10
N ARG A 169 -26.69 9.30 6.64
CA ARG A 169 -25.64 10.03 5.91
C ARG A 169 -24.24 9.48 6.12
N GLY A 170 -24.08 8.40 6.88
CA GLY A 170 -22.78 7.80 7.19
C GLY A 170 -21.91 7.55 5.95
N SER A 171 -22.46 6.99 4.87
CA SER A 171 -21.71 6.75 3.62
C SER A 171 -21.22 8.04 2.95
N GLU A 172 -22.02 9.12 2.96
CA GLU A 172 -21.64 10.43 2.43
C GLU A 172 -20.46 11.03 3.22
N ILE A 173 -20.55 10.96 4.55
CA ILE A 173 -19.51 11.50 5.45
C ILE A 173 -18.21 10.70 5.30
N VAL A 174 -18.29 9.37 5.31
CA VAL A 174 -17.14 8.48 5.10
C VAL A 174 -16.51 8.74 3.73
N GLY A 175 -17.31 8.89 2.68
CA GLY A 175 -16.81 9.22 1.34
C GLY A 175 -16.05 10.55 1.29
N ARG A 176 -16.56 11.57 1.99
CA ARG A 176 -15.87 12.88 2.11
C ARG A 176 -14.54 12.78 2.84
N VAL A 177 -14.46 12.00 3.92
CA VAL A 177 -13.20 11.77 4.64
C VAL A 177 -12.23 10.94 3.81
N HIS A 178 -12.71 9.89 3.16
CA HIS A 178 -11.93 9.08 2.23
C HIS A 178 -11.32 9.94 1.12
N ASP A 179 -12.10 10.85 0.53
CA ASP A 179 -11.62 11.81 -0.48
C ASP A 179 -10.50 12.73 0.00
N ILE A 180 -10.47 13.06 1.30
CA ILE A 180 -9.38 13.84 1.91
C ILE A 180 -8.16 12.94 2.09
N LEU A 181 -8.34 11.74 2.65
CA LEU A 181 -7.25 10.77 2.86
C LEU A 181 -6.60 10.31 1.55
N ALA A 182 -7.34 10.38 0.44
CA ALA A 182 -6.85 10.13 -0.90
C ALA A 182 -5.74 11.11 -1.37
N LEU A 183 -5.46 12.17 -0.60
CA LEU A 183 -4.27 13.03 -0.75
C LEU A 183 -2.98 12.34 -0.31
N ALA A 184 -3.06 11.45 0.68
CA ALA A 184 -1.91 10.72 1.22
C ALA A 184 -1.83 9.28 0.71
N PHE A 185 -2.97 8.65 0.45
CA PHE A 185 -3.06 7.25 0.09
C PHE A 185 -3.72 7.07 -1.28
N ASP A 186 -3.23 6.13 -2.08
CA ASP A 186 -3.90 5.68 -3.30
C ASP A 186 -5.10 4.79 -2.98
N GLU A 187 -4.93 3.87 -2.04
CA GLU A 187 -5.96 3.01 -1.50
C GLU A 187 -5.91 3.06 0.04
N ILE A 188 -7.06 3.29 0.67
CA ILE A 188 -7.20 3.30 2.13
C ILE A 188 -8.61 2.89 2.54
N THR A 189 -8.70 1.96 3.49
CA THR A 189 -9.98 1.60 4.12
C THR A 189 -10.07 2.28 5.49
N ILE A 190 -11.21 2.90 5.76
CA ILE A 190 -11.46 3.61 7.02
C ILE A 190 -12.78 3.23 7.67
N GLU A 191 -12.82 3.33 8.98
CA GLU A 191 -14.03 3.28 9.77
C GLU A 191 -14.13 4.53 10.64
N MET A 192 -15.35 5.02 10.84
CA MET A 192 -15.60 6.22 11.63
C MET A 192 -16.62 5.91 12.74
N GLY A 193 -16.41 6.51 13.91
CA GLY A 193 -17.27 6.26 15.07
C GLY A 193 -17.21 7.34 16.13
N PHE A 194 -17.91 7.11 17.24
CA PHE A 194 -17.89 7.96 18.43
C PHE A 194 -17.95 7.09 19.69
N ASN A 195 -16.93 7.19 20.55
CA ASN A 195 -16.82 6.34 21.74
C ASN A 195 -17.49 6.91 23.00
N GLY A 196 -18.30 7.96 22.86
CA GLY A 196 -18.91 8.67 23.99
C GLY A 196 -18.09 9.86 24.52
N GLY A 197 -16.84 10.02 24.05
CA GLY A 197 -15.98 11.16 24.41
C GLY A 197 -15.40 11.88 23.20
N LYS A 198 -14.79 11.13 22.28
CA LYS A 198 -14.18 11.62 21.04
C LYS A 198 -14.70 10.86 19.83
N PHE A 199 -14.59 11.51 18.67
CA PHE A 199 -14.79 10.86 17.39
C PHE A 199 -13.62 9.91 17.13
N GLU A 200 -13.85 8.85 16.38
CA GLU A 200 -12.83 7.86 16.06
C GLU A 200 -12.69 7.79 14.55
N LEU A 201 -11.45 7.86 14.08
CA LEU A 201 -11.04 7.54 12.71
C LEU A 201 -10.11 6.33 12.80
N THR A 202 -10.63 5.17 12.41
CA THR A 202 -9.87 3.92 12.39
C THR A 202 -9.34 3.70 10.97
N LEU A 203 -8.02 3.56 10.86
CA LEU A 203 -7.30 3.26 9.63
C LEU A 203 -6.96 1.77 9.65
N THR A 204 -7.40 0.99 8.68
CA THR A 204 -7.14 -0.46 8.64
C THR A 204 -5.96 -0.78 7.71
N PRO A 205 -4.93 -1.49 8.18
CA PRO A 205 -3.87 -2.03 7.32
C PRO A 205 -4.32 -3.22 6.47
N GLU A 206 -5.49 -3.80 6.72
CA GLU A 206 -6.06 -4.96 6.01
C GLU A 206 -5.11 -6.16 5.97
N GLY A 207 -4.40 -6.38 7.10
CA GLY A 207 -3.39 -7.43 7.21
C GLY A 207 -2.03 -7.11 6.57
N ASP A 208 -1.89 -5.97 5.88
CA ASP A 208 -0.65 -5.57 5.22
C ASP A 208 0.30 -4.85 6.20
N ARG A 209 1.42 -5.52 6.51
CA ARG A 209 2.47 -4.98 7.39
C ARG A 209 3.25 -3.83 6.76
N VAL A 210 3.37 -3.76 5.44
CA VAL A 210 4.02 -2.64 4.73
C VAL A 210 3.13 -1.39 4.86
N LYS A 211 1.83 -1.53 4.56
CA LYS A 211 0.83 -0.46 4.76
C LYS A 211 0.79 0.02 6.20
N LEU A 212 0.95 -0.89 7.17
CA LEU A 212 0.99 -0.54 8.60
C LEU A 212 2.06 0.51 8.93
N PHE A 213 3.22 0.50 8.28
CA PHE A 213 4.23 1.55 8.48
C PHE A 213 3.71 2.93 8.06
N GLU A 214 3.06 3.02 6.90
CA GLU A 214 2.46 4.26 6.41
C GLU A 214 1.35 4.77 7.33
N LEU A 215 0.49 3.88 7.82
CA LEU A 215 -0.60 4.25 8.72
C LEU A 215 -0.10 4.73 10.08
N VAL A 216 0.91 4.07 10.64
CA VAL A 216 1.53 4.51 11.91
C VAL A 216 2.23 5.85 11.72
N TYR A 217 2.95 6.04 10.62
CA TYR A 217 3.53 7.34 10.28
C TYR A 217 2.44 8.42 10.20
N PHE A 218 1.40 8.19 9.42
CA PHE A 218 0.28 9.11 9.25
C PHE A 218 -0.40 9.45 10.58
N GLN A 219 -0.67 8.46 11.43
CA GLN A 219 -1.24 8.62 12.78
C GLN A 219 -0.36 9.51 13.67
N ASN A 220 0.95 9.29 13.66
CA ASN A 220 1.91 10.04 14.49
C ASN A 220 2.00 11.52 14.09
N HIS A 221 1.59 11.87 12.87
CA HIS A 221 1.60 13.24 12.35
C HIS A 221 0.24 13.95 12.47
N ALA A 222 -0.76 13.32 13.11
CA ALA A 222 -2.06 13.94 13.36
C ALA A 222 -1.92 15.25 14.19
N PRO A 223 -2.44 16.39 13.69
CA PRO A 223 -2.32 17.67 14.39
C PRO A 223 -2.99 17.66 15.77
N SER A 224 -2.38 18.35 16.74
CA SER A 224 -2.92 18.44 18.11
C SER A 224 -4.36 19.00 18.19
N GLU A 225 -4.75 19.84 17.23
CA GLU A 225 -6.11 20.37 17.10
C GLU A 225 -7.13 19.31 16.65
N VAL A 226 -6.75 18.43 15.72
CA VAL A 226 -7.56 17.26 15.33
C VAL A 226 -7.65 16.30 16.52
N LEU A 227 -6.52 15.99 17.15
CA LEU A 227 -6.44 15.11 18.31
C LEU A 227 -7.18 15.65 19.55
N ALA A 228 -7.60 16.92 19.57
CA ALA A 228 -8.47 17.44 20.63
C ALA A 228 -9.89 16.83 20.55
N HIS A 229 -10.35 16.47 19.35
CA HIS A 229 -11.70 15.99 19.08
C HIS A 229 -11.75 14.54 18.58
N TRP A 230 -10.64 14.06 18.00
CA TRP A 230 -10.55 12.74 17.38
C TRP A 230 -9.54 11.84 18.08
N ASN A 231 -9.84 10.55 18.07
CA ASN A 231 -8.87 9.47 18.20
C ASN A 231 -8.58 8.95 16.80
N VAL A 232 -7.34 9.09 16.35
CA VAL A 232 -6.86 8.43 15.13
C VAL A 232 -6.30 7.09 15.58
N VAL A 233 -6.87 6.00 15.09
CA VAL A 233 -6.56 4.63 15.52
C VAL A 233 -6.07 3.84 14.32
N VAL A 234 -5.01 3.05 14.49
CA VAL A 234 -4.49 2.16 13.44
C VAL A 234 -4.80 0.73 13.83
N GLY A 235 -5.51 0.03 12.96
CA GLY A 235 -6.05 -1.30 13.17
C GLY A 235 -7.39 -1.29 13.91
N ARG A 236 -8.31 -2.14 13.46
CA ARG A 236 -9.58 -2.38 14.16
C ARG A 236 -9.33 -2.80 15.60
N GLN A 237 -10.06 -2.18 16.52
CA GLN A 237 -9.96 -2.48 17.95
C GLN A 237 -10.85 -3.67 18.30
N ALA A 238 -10.34 -4.52 19.20
CA ALA A 238 -11.12 -5.62 19.72
C ALA A 238 -12.38 -5.09 20.43
N CYS A 239 -13.53 -5.60 20.03
CA CYS A 239 -14.81 -5.23 20.58
C CYS A 239 -15.64 -6.51 20.82
N GLY A 240 -16.08 -6.71 22.07
CA GLY A 240 -16.63 -8.01 22.51
C GLY A 240 -18.00 -8.33 21.87
N ARG A 241 -18.36 -9.62 21.74
CA ARG A 241 -19.63 -10.15 21.18
C ARG A 241 -20.35 -9.22 20.20
N ILE A 242 -19.91 -9.24 18.96
CA ILE A 242 -20.44 -8.43 17.87
C ILE A 242 -21.18 -9.29 16.86
N GLY A 243 -22.23 -8.69 16.31
CA GLY A 243 -22.85 -9.10 15.05
C GLY A 243 -22.43 -8.16 13.94
N LEU A 244 -21.84 -8.68 12.87
CA LEU A 244 -21.74 -7.97 11.60
C LEU A 244 -23.12 -7.96 10.95
N ARG A 245 -23.58 -6.77 10.54
CA ARG A 245 -24.79 -6.63 9.74
C ARG A 245 -24.46 -5.94 8.42
N THR A 246 -24.80 -6.58 7.32
CA THR A 246 -24.62 -6.01 5.98
C THR A 246 -25.89 -5.29 5.51
N GLU A 247 -25.75 -4.42 4.50
CA GLU A 247 -26.88 -3.66 3.95
C GLU A 247 -27.97 -4.54 3.31
N ASP A 248 -27.59 -5.67 2.73
CA ASP A 248 -28.52 -6.68 2.20
C ASP A 248 -29.11 -7.60 3.28
N GLY A 249 -28.87 -7.30 4.56
CA GLY A 249 -29.56 -7.89 5.70
C GLY A 249 -28.94 -9.17 6.25
N TRP A 250 -27.71 -9.51 5.87
CA TRP A 250 -26.99 -10.59 6.54
C TRP A 250 -26.63 -10.18 7.97
N GLU A 251 -26.79 -11.12 8.90
CA GLU A 251 -26.42 -10.93 10.31
C GLU A 251 -25.60 -12.13 10.78
N LEU A 252 -24.33 -11.86 11.13
CA LEU A 252 -23.36 -12.86 11.53
C LEU A 252 -22.75 -12.48 12.87
N ASN A 253 -22.93 -13.32 13.89
CA ASN A 253 -22.34 -13.13 15.21
C ASN A 253 -21.10 -14.00 15.40
N THR A 254 -20.24 -13.59 16.33
CA THR A 254 -19.08 -14.39 16.74
C THR A 254 -19.45 -15.80 17.21
N ASP A 255 -20.65 -15.99 17.76
CA ASP A 255 -21.13 -17.29 18.25
C ASP A 255 -21.69 -18.18 17.11
N ASP A 256 -21.86 -17.64 15.90
CA ASP A 256 -22.26 -18.40 14.69
C ASP A 256 -21.06 -19.08 14.00
N VAL A 257 -19.83 -18.78 14.43
CA VAL A 257 -18.58 -19.22 13.79
C VAL A 257 -17.85 -20.20 14.70
N GLN A 258 -17.66 -21.42 14.19
CA GLN A 258 -16.80 -22.43 14.82
C GLN A 258 -15.37 -22.26 14.34
N ILE A 259 -14.41 -22.42 15.24
CA ILE A 259 -12.99 -22.33 14.92
C ILE A 259 -12.19 -23.50 15.48
N TRP A 260 -11.10 -23.81 14.79
CA TRP A 260 -10.03 -24.70 15.23
C TRP A 260 -8.72 -23.92 15.20
N VAL A 261 -8.06 -23.85 16.37
CA VAL A 261 -6.81 -23.12 16.54
C VAL A 261 -5.67 -24.13 16.64
N GLU A 262 -4.72 -24.04 15.72
CA GLU A 262 -3.52 -24.88 15.68
C GLU A 262 -2.30 -24.00 15.97
N GLN A 263 -1.49 -24.40 16.96
CA GLN A 263 -0.27 -23.68 17.30
C GLN A 263 0.90 -24.22 16.49
N LEU A 264 1.52 -23.37 15.66
CA LEU A 264 2.68 -23.73 14.81
C LEU A 264 4.01 -23.45 15.51
N GLY A 265 4.06 -22.41 16.35
CA GLY A 265 5.25 -21.98 17.09
C GLY A 265 4.90 -21.35 18.44
N GLU A 266 5.89 -20.75 19.12
CA GLU A 266 5.67 -20.19 20.47
C GLU A 266 4.58 -19.10 20.49
N HIS A 267 4.50 -18.29 19.44
CA HIS A 267 3.55 -17.18 19.28
C HIS A 267 2.94 -17.11 17.88
N SER A 268 2.69 -18.27 17.27
CA SER A 268 2.21 -18.39 15.88
C SER A 268 1.10 -19.42 15.81
N PHE A 269 -0.02 -19.04 15.21
CA PHE A 269 -1.24 -19.84 15.17
C PHE A 269 -1.85 -19.85 13.76
N THR A 270 -2.47 -20.97 13.40
CA THR A 270 -3.37 -21.10 12.25
C THR A 270 -4.80 -21.25 12.77
N ILE A 271 -5.73 -20.54 12.15
CA ILE A 271 -7.15 -20.64 12.46
C ILE A 271 -7.88 -21.19 11.24
N SER A 272 -8.57 -22.31 11.41
CA SER A 272 -9.61 -22.72 10.45
C SER A 272 -10.98 -22.34 11.01
N THR A 273 -11.83 -21.78 10.16
CA THR A 273 -13.15 -21.25 10.51
C THR A 273 -14.24 -22.00 9.75
N TYR A 274 -15.40 -22.20 10.37
CA TYR A 274 -16.58 -22.76 9.73
C TYR A 274 -17.82 -21.99 10.20
N CYS A 275 -18.62 -21.52 9.25
CA CYS A 275 -19.90 -20.89 9.54
C CYS A 275 -20.99 -21.43 8.61
N GLU A 276 -21.95 -22.17 9.18
CA GLU A 276 -23.05 -22.77 8.43
C GLU A 276 -23.88 -21.71 7.67
N LYS A 277 -24.06 -20.52 8.27
CA LYS A 277 -24.80 -19.42 7.64
C LYS A 277 -24.17 -18.98 6.33
N LEU A 278 -22.84 -19.00 6.22
CA LEU A 278 -22.13 -18.49 5.05
C LEU A 278 -21.96 -19.53 3.94
N LEU A 279 -22.37 -20.79 4.13
CA LEU A 279 -22.22 -21.84 3.10
C LEU A 279 -22.84 -21.47 1.75
N PRO A 280 -24.04 -20.85 1.66
CA PRO A 280 -24.57 -20.39 0.38
C PRO A 280 -23.65 -19.35 -0.27
N MET A 281 -23.18 -18.37 0.51
CA MET A 281 -22.30 -17.30 0.03
C MET A 281 -20.91 -17.83 -0.37
N LEU A 282 -20.35 -18.83 0.32
CA LEU A 282 -19.10 -19.48 -0.08
C LEU A 282 -19.19 -20.19 -1.44
N GLY A 283 -20.40 -20.53 -1.90
CA GLY A 283 -20.63 -21.10 -3.22
C GLY A 283 -20.77 -20.06 -4.33
N GLU A 284 -21.26 -18.87 -4.02
CA GLU A 284 -21.66 -17.84 -5.00
C GLU A 284 -20.70 -16.63 -5.02
N GLU A 285 -20.26 -16.18 -3.84
CA GLU A 285 -19.44 -14.99 -3.60
C GLU A 285 -18.33 -15.31 -2.57
N GLU A 286 -17.43 -16.26 -2.91
CA GLU A 286 -16.42 -16.77 -1.98
C GLU A 286 -15.60 -15.65 -1.33
N GLY A 287 -15.10 -14.69 -2.11
CA GLY A 287 -14.34 -13.55 -1.58
C GLY A 287 -15.11 -12.72 -0.54
N ARG A 288 -16.43 -12.57 -0.72
CA ARG A 288 -17.29 -11.83 0.22
C ARG A 288 -17.47 -12.60 1.53
N ALA A 289 -17.64 -13.91 1.46
CA ALA A 289 -17.71 -14.75 2.65
C ALA A 289 -16.39 -14.74 3.45
N TRP A 290 -15.26 -14.79 2.73
CA TRP A 290 -13.93 -14.64 3.33
C TRP A 290 -13.78 -13.30 4.03
N TRP A 291 -14.12 -12.20 3.35
CA TRP A 291 -14.05 -10.85 3.92
C TRP A 291 -14.91 -10.69 5.18
N LEU A 292 -16.13 -11.24 5.21
CA LEU A 292 -16.99 -11.18 6.40
C LEU A 292 -16.36 -11.90 7.60
N ILE A 293 -15.78 -13.08 7.38
CA ILE A 293 -15.21 -13.90 8.46
C ILE A 293 -13.87 -13.34 8.95
N SER A 294 -13.03 -12.82 8.06
CA SER A 294 -11.80 -12.12 8.45
C SER A 294 -12.13 -10.85 9.23
N THR A 295 -13.05 -10.02 8.75
CA THR A 295 -13.49 -8.79 9.43
C THR A 295 -14.06 -9.08 10.82
N LEU A 296 -14.90 -10.12 10.96
CA LEU A 296 -15.44 -10.51 12.26
C LEU A 296 -14.34 -11.00 13.22
N THR A 297 -13.31 -11.68 12.68
CA THR A 297 -12.15 -12.13 13.45
C THR A 297 -11.32 -10.92 13.92
N ASP A 298 -11.08 -9.93 13.05
CA ASP A 298 -10.41 -8.67 13.41
C ASP A 298 -11.18 -7.90 14.49
N GLN A 299 -12.50 -7.82 14.39
CA GLN A 299 -13.33 -7.19 15.42
C GLN A 299 -13.28 -7.97 16.74
N THR A 300 -13.12 -9.29 16.70
CA THR A 300 -13.06 -10.13 17.89
C THR A 300 -11.71 -10.04 18.59
N LEU A 301 -10.61 -10.09 17.84
CA LEU A 301 -9.24 -10.18 18.36
C LEU A 301 -8.52 -8.82 18.42
N GLY A 302 -8.93 -7.87 17.58
CA GLY A 302 -8.16 -6.69 17.21
C GLY A 302 -7.22 -7.00 16.05
N GLU A 303 -7.24 -6.16 15.01
CA GLU A 303 -6.50 -6.39 13.76
C GLU A 303 -4.98 -6.49 13.99
N ILE A 304 -4.41 -5.66 14.88
CA ILE A 304 -2.97 -5.72 15.21
C ILE A 304 -2.60 -7.04 15.88
N SER A 305 -3.47 -7.56 16.75
CA SER A 305 -3.26 -8.87 17.38
C SER A 305 -3.46 -10.01 16.39
N HIS A 306 -4.41 -9.87 15.45
CA HIS A 306 -4.58 -10.81 14.35
C HIS A 306 -3.29 -10.88 13.51
N MET A 307 -2.82 -9.75 12.99
CA MET A 307 -1.59 -9.65 12.18
C MET A 307 -0.34 -10.20 12.88
N ARG A 308 -0.27 -10.10 14.22
CA ARG A 308 0.89 -10.51 14.98
C ARG A 308 0.96 -12.02 15.22
N TYR A 309 -0.20 -12.65 15.43
CA TYR A 309 -0.24 -14.00 16.00
C TYR A 309 -0.86 -15.04 15.07
N ILE A 310 -1.65 -14.63 14.07
CA ILE A 310 -2.32 -15.56 13.16
C ILE A 310 -1.59 -15.55 11.82
N ASP A 311 -0.87 -16.64 11.53
CA ASP A 311 -0.10 -16.80 10.29
C ASP A 311 -0.88 -17.53 9.19
N GLY A 312 -1.93 -18.26 9.57
CA GLY A 312 -2.78 -18.99 8.64
C GLY A 312 -4.25 -18.82 8.97
N PHE A 313 -5.07 -18.59 7.95
CA PHE A 313 -6.50 -18.37 8.10
C PHE A 313 -7.25 -19.10 6.98
N ASP A 314 -8.14 -20.02 7.36
CA ASP A 314 -8.92 -20.82 6.41
C ASP A 314 -10.42 -20.68 6.67
N VAL A 315 -11.21 -20.58 5.60
CA VAL A 315 -12.69 -20.68 5.67
C VAL A 315 -13.15 -22.01 5.06
N LEU A 316 -13.67 -22.89 5.91
CA LEU A 316 -14.01 -24.27 5.58
C LEU A 316 -15.45 -24.41 5.06
N ARG A 317 -15.64 -25.33 4.10
CA ARG A 317 -16.97 -25.74 3.60
C ARG A 317 -17.64 -26.81 4.46
N GLU A 318 -16.85 -27.57 5.22
CA GLU A 318 -17.33 -28.59 6.15
C GLU A 318 -16.58 -28.46 7.47
N PRO A 319 -17.21 -28.72 8.63
CA PRO A 319 -16.54 -28.65 9.92
C PRO A 319 -15.50 -29.79 10.05
N LYS A 320 -14.41 -29.55 10.78
CA LYS A 320 -13.47 -30.62 11.13
C LYS A 320 -14.13 -31.61 12.12
N SER A 321 -13.58 -32.82 12.19
CA SER A 321 -14.09 -33.87 13.09
C SER A 321 -13.73 -33.65 14.56
N GLU A 322 -12.65 -32.89 14.79
CA GLU A 322 -12.11 -32.49 16.06
C GLU A 322 -13.03 -31.46 16.75
N PRO A 323 -13.03 -31.38 18.10
CA PRO A 323 -13.82 -30.38 18.82
C PRO A 323 -13.42 -28.95 18.41
N SER A 324 -14.40 -28.14 18.06
CA SER A 324 -14.24 -26.70 17.83
C SER A 324 -14.48 -25.89 19.11
N ILE A 325 -14.04 -24.63 19.08
CA ILE A 325 -14.51 -23.57 19.99
C ILE A 325 -15.26 -22.51 19.16
N LEU A 326 -15.96 -21.58 19.81
CA LEU A 326 -16.57 -20.43 19.12
C LEU A 326 -15.54 -19.33 18.87
N LEU A 327 -15.73 -18.53 17.81
CA LEU A 327 -14.87 -17.39 17.52
C LEU A 327 -14.81 -16.40 18.70
N SER A 328 -15.92 -16.22 19.43
CA SER A 328 -15.96 -15.38 20.64
C SER A 328 -15.03 -15.83 21.76
N GLU A 329 -14.59 -17.08 21.75
CA GLU A 329 -13.68 -17.66 22.74
C GLU A 329 -12.20 -17.49 22.33
N LEU A 330 -11.92 -17.07 21.09
CA LEU A 330 -10.57 -16.94 20.54
C LEU A 330 -9.64 -16.08 21.41
N PRO A 331 -10.02 -14.87 21.86
CA PRO A 331 -9.10 -14.04 22.63
C PRO A 331 -8.70 -14.69 23.95
N SER A 332 -9.66 -15.34 24.63
CA SER A 332 -9.40 -16.06 25.87
C SER A 332 -8.50 -17.26 25.62
N LYS A 333 -8.75 -18.00 24.53
CA LYS A 333 -7.95 -19.17 24.15
C LYS A 333 -6.50 -18.82 23.88
N LEU A 334 -6.26 -17.70 23.20
CA LEU A 334 -4.92 -17.20 22.94
C LEU A 334 -4.26 -16.69 24.23
N ALA A 335 -4.98 -15.94 25.08
CA ALA A 335 -4.45 -15.45 26.35
C ALA A 335 -3.97 -16.58 27.30
N GLU A 336 -4.60 -17.76 27.27
CA GLU A 336 -4.17 -18.94 28.03
C GLU A 336 -2.74 -19.40 27.69
N THR A 337 -2.25 -19.09 26.49
CA THR A 337 -0.89 -19.42 26.05
C THR A 337 0.17 -18.45 26.57
N GLY A 338 -0.25 -17.35 27.22
CA GLY A 338 0.64 -16.33 27.78
C GLY A 338 0.98 -15.18 26.83
N ILE A 339 0.33 -15.09 25.66
CA ILE A 339 0.53 -13.98 24.72
C ILE A 339 -0.20 -12.71 25.15
N GLU A 340 0.39 -11.56 24.84
CA GLU A 340 -0.20 -10.25 25.10
C GLU A 340 -0.99 -9.77 23.88
N LEU A 341 -2.32 -9.75 23.99
CA LEU A 341 -3.20 -9.19 22.98
C LEU A 341 -3.17 -7.66 23.03
N SER A 342 -2.08 -7.08 22.50
CA SER A 342 -1.87 -5.64 22.41
C SER A 342 -2.46 -5.09 21.11
N ALA A 343 -3.07 -3.91 21.21
CA ALA A 343 -3.51 -3.12 20.05
C ALA A 343 -2.45 -2.10 19.60
N ASN A 344 -1.22 -2.14 20.13
CA ASN A 344 -0.19 -1.18 19.77
C ASN A 344 0.50 -1.57 18.44
N PRO A 345 0.25 -0.85 17.33
CA PRO A 345 0.85 -1.17 16.05
C PRO A 345 2.37 -0.97 16.05
N GLN A 346 2.90 0.00 16.82
CA GLN A 346 4.34 0.24 16.91
C GLN A 346 5.09 -0.98 17.46
N ALA A 347 4.50 -1.69 18.43
CA ALA A 347 5.11 -2.90 18.98
C ALA A 347 5.25 -4.02 17.94
N LEU A 348 4.36 -4.07 16.94
CA LEU A 348 4.49 -4.99 15.81
C LEU A 348 5.58 -4.51 14.84
N LEU A 349 5.67 -3.20 14.56
CA LEU A 349 6.70 -2.64 13.68
C LEU A 349 8.11 -2.71 14.28
N ASP A 350 8.24 -2.71 15.60
CA ASP A 350 9.52 -2.85 16.32
C ASP A 350 9.95 -4.33 16.50
N SER A 351 9.15 -5.28 16.01
CA SER A 351 9.42 -6.72 16.14
C SER A 351 10.31 -7.23 15.01
N TYR A 352 11.63 -7.16 15.22
CA TYR A 352 12.64 -7.71 14.32
C TYR A 352 12.76 -9.23 14.45
N ILE A 353 12.87 -9.90 13.30
CA ILE A 353 13.26 -11.31 13.20
C ILE A 353 14.64 -11.42 12.57
N GLY A 354 15.44 -12.38 13.04
CA GLY A 354 16.68 -12.77 12.38
C GLY A 354 16.40 -13.76 11.27
N TYR A 355 17.17 -13.70 10.19
CA TYR A 355 17.12 -14.68 9.10
C TYR A 355 18.53 -15.00 8.61
N GLU A 356 18.67 -16.20 8.05
CA GLU A 356 19.90 -16.70 7.44
C GLU A 356 19.61 -17.16 6.01
N MET A 357 20.60 -17.00 5.13
CA MET A 357 20.52 -17.37 3.73
C MET A 357 21.78 -18.13 3.32
N GLN A 358 21.67 -18.97 2.28
CA GLN A 358 22.85 -19.49 1.60
C GLN A 358 23.27 -18.46 0.55
N PRO A 359 24.43 -17.80 0.74
CA PRO A 359 24.84 -16.72 -0.15
C PRO A 359 25.28 -17.26 -1.51
N ASP A 360 25.00 -16.50 -2.57
CA ASP A 360 25.61 -16.70 -3.88
C ASP A 360 27.07 -16.20 -3.86
N GLU A 361 28.01 -17.10 -4.20
CA GLU A 361 29.44 -16.78 -4.28
C GLU A 361 29.84 -16.11 -5.61
N GLY A 362 28.90 -15.93 -6.53
CA GLY A 362 29.10 -15.20 -7.77
C GLY A 362 29.28 -13.70 -7.52
N PRO A 363 30.40 -13.08 -7.93
CA PRO A 363 30.62 -11.65 -7.72
C PRO A 363 29.68 -10.75 -8.56
N GLU A 364 29.02 -11.33 -9.56
CA GLU A 364 28.04 -10.67 -10.45
C GLU A 364 26.60 -11.02 -10.06
N ALA A 365 26.38 -11.68 -8.92
CA ALA A 365 25.04 -11.96 -8.43
C ALA A 365 24.30 -10.66 -8.11
N ASP A 366 22.97 -10.66 -8.30
CA ASP A 366 22.14 -9.51 -7.95
C ASP A 366 22.35 -9.11 -6.48
N TRP A 367 22.15 -7.83 -6.18
CA TRP A 367 22.27 -7.33 -4.81
C TRP A 367 21.44 -8.17 -3.84
N ARG A 368 21.96 -8.33 -2.61
CA ARG A 368 21.43 -9.16 -1.53
C ARG A 368 21.47 -10.67 -1.74
N LEU A 369 21.78 -11.20 -2.93
CA LEU A 369 21.98 -12.64 -3.08
C LEU A 369 23.24 -13.14 -2.36
N ASP A 370 24.18 -12.23 -2.06
CA ASP A 370 25.36 -12.53 -1.25
C ASP A 370 25.08 -12.56 0.27
N VAL A 371 23.85 -12.28 0.73
CA VAL A 371 23.50 -12.20 2.15
C VAL A 371 23.71 -13.54 2.84
N MET A 372 24.37 -13.51 4.00
CA MET A 372 24.52 -14.69 4.88
C MET A 372 23.52 -14.65 6.02
N ALA A 373 23.40 -13.49 6.67
CA ALA A 373 22.50 -13.28 7.80
C ALA A 373 22.03 -11.83 7.85
N GLY A 374 20.84 -11.62 8.36
CA GLY A 374 20.29 -10.29 8.57
C GLY A 374 19.18 -10.29 9.61
N SER A 375 18.64 -9.11 9.83
CA SER A 375 17.47 -8.90 10.68
C SER A 375 16.52 -7.94 10.00
N THR A 376 15.22 -8.22 10.09
CA THR A 376 14.19 -7.34 9.52
C THR A 376 12.94 -7.34 10.38
N CYS A 377 12.26 -6.20 10.47
CA CYS A 377 10.90 -6.10 10.97
C CYS A 377 9.86 -6.05 9.84
N CYS A 378 10.28 -6.19 8.57
CA CYS A 378 9.39 -6.24 7.42
C CYS A 378 9.82 -7.34 6.42
N PRO A 379 9.57 -8.63 6.75
CA PRO A 379 9.93 -9.75 5.87
C PRO A 379 9.31 -9.67 4.47
N GLN A 380 8.14 -9.02 4.34
CA GLN A 380 7.41 -8.80 3.09
C GLN A 380 8.29 -8.14 2.02
N LEU A 381 9.03 -7.08 2.37
CA LEU A 381 9.91 -6.37 1.42
C LEU A 381 11.08 -7.24 0.97
N ILE A 382 11.67 -8.02 1.88
CA ILE A 382 12.78 -8.93 1.56
C ILE A 382 12.28 -10.04 0.63
N ASN A 383 11.15 -10.67 0.98
CA ASN A 383 10.57 -11.75 0.20
C ASN A 383 10.11 -11.26 -1.18
N GLY A 384 9.50 -10.08 -1.27
CA GLY A 384 9.12 -9.46 -2.54
C GLY A 384 10.33 -9.30 -3.46
N TYR A 385 11.39 -8.67 -2.95
CA TYR A 385 12.64 -8.48 -3.70
C TYR A 385 13.27 -9.80 -4.18
N LEU A 386 13.38 -10.80 -3.29
CA LEU A 386 13.98 -12.09 -3.67
C LEU A 386 13.16 -12.83 -4.73
N ASN A 387 11.83 -12.71 -4.67
CA ASN A 387 10.90 -13.32 -5.63
C ASN A 387 10.64 -12.48 -6.89
N SER A 388 11.23 -11.29 -7.00
CA SER A 388 10.92 -10.32 -8.06
C SER A 388 9.42 -9.95 -8.10
N ASP A 389 8.82 -9.86 -6.92
CA ASP A 389 7.45 -9.39 -6.71
C ASP A 389 7.50 -7.97 -6.15
N ASP A 390 7.05 -7.02 -6.97
CA ASP A 390 7.15 -5.59 -6.72
C ASP A 390 5.88 -5.00 -6.07
N VAL A 391 4.85 -5.79 -5.77
CA VAL A 391 3.53 -5.30 -5.32
C VAL A 391 3.64 -4.32 -4.15
N TYR A 392 4.41 -4.67 -3.11
CA TYR A 392 4.58 -3.77 -1.95
C TYR A 392 5.33 -2.49 -2.30
N VAL A 393 6.29 -2.54 -3.23
CA VAL A 393 7.04 -1.36 -3.67
C VAL A 393 6.15 -0.48 -4.55
N ASP A 394 5.33 -1.07 -5.41
CA ASP A 394 4.31 -0.34 -6.18
C ASP A 394 3.32 0.38 -5.26
N ASN A 395 2.85 -0.27 -4.19
CA ASN A 395 1.92 0.32 -3.22
C ASN A 395 2.55 1.47 -2.43
N LEU A 396 3.82 1.34 -2.00
CA LEU A 396 4.53 2.45 -1.35
C LEU A 396 4.72 3.62 -2.32
N HIS A 397 5.10 3.33 -3.57
CA HIS A 397 5.33 4.36 -4.57
C HIS A 397 4.04 5.12 -4.92
N SER A 398 2.88 4.44 -4.99
CA SER A 398 1.60 5.12 -5.24
C SER A 398 1.26 6.14 -4.16
N ASP A 399 1.77 5.94 -2.94
CA ASP A 399 1.58 6.82 -1.80
C ASP A 399 2.75 7.84 -1.66
N GLY A 400 3.80 7.72 -2.47
CA GLY A 400 4.97 8.62 -2.46
C GLY A 400 6.05 8.23 -1.45
N ALA A 401 5.99 7.01 -0.92
CA ALA A 401 7.00 6.41 -0.04
C ALA A 401 7.92 5.47 -0.85
N VAL A 402 9.13 5.20 -0.33
CA VAL A 402 10.11 4.33 -1.02
C VAL A 402 10.68 3.30 -0.06
N ALA A 403 10.46 2.03 -0.36
CA ALA A 403 11.27 0.97 0.24
C ALA A 403 12.59 0.84 -0.54
N GLY A 404 13.72 0.92 0.17
CA GLY A 404 15.02 0.62 -0.43
C GLY A 404 16.06 0.24 0.61
N PHE A 405 17.29 0.00 0.12
CA PHE A 405 18.43 -0.30 0.96
C PHE A 405 19.69 0.42 0.49
N LEU A 406 20.56 0.73 1.44
CA LEU A 406 21.94 1.15 1.19
C LEU A 406 22.81 -0.10 1.14
N CYS A 407 23.73 -0.18 0.17
CA CYS A 407 24.76 -1.21 0.15
C CYS A 407 26.17 -0.62 0.06
N TYR A 408 27.10 -1.27 0.76
CA TYR A 408 28.49 -0.83 0.86
C TYR A 408 29.42 -2.05 1.02
N PRO A 409 30.67 -1.98 0.54
CA PRO A 409 31.61 -3.09 0.59
C PRO A 409 32.07 -3.36 2.03
N LEU A 410 32.27 -4.65 2.33
CA LEU A 410 32.79 -5.10 3.63
C LEU A 410 34.30 -5.30 3.64
N GLU A 411 34.98 -5.26 2.49
CA GLU A 411 36.41 -5.57 2.40
C GLU A 411 37.26 -4.70 3.34
N SER A 412 37.02 -3.38 3.39
CA SER A 412 37.74 -2.46 4.28
C SER A 412 37.35 -2.61 5.77
N LEU A 413 36.21 -3.25 6.05
CA LEU A 413 35.69 -3.43 7.41
C LEU A 413 36.06 -4.79 8.00
N ARG A 414 36.42 -5.77 7.16
CA ARG A 414 36.86 -7.09 7.60
C ARG A 414 38.28 -7.00 8.14
N ASP A 415 38.45 -7.30 9.42
CA ASP A 415 39.76 -7.65 9.97
C ASP A 415 39.83 -9.16 10.29
N ASN A 416 41.05 -9.68 10.40
CA ASN A 416 41.32 -11.12 10.45
C ASN A 416 40.71 -11.84 11.67
N GLU A 417 40.11 -11.13 12.65
CA GLU A 417 39.62 -11.74 13.89
C GLU A 417 38.25 -11.24 14.40
N SER A 418 37.62 -10.21 13.80
CA SER A 418 36.35 -9.67 14.31
C SER A 418 35.39 -9.13 13.26
N THR A 419 34.10 -9.45 13.42
CA THR A 419 32.98 -8.82 12.70
C THR A 419 32.51 -7.51 13.37
N GLN A 420 33.12 -7.10 14.50
CA GLN A 420 32.67 -5.96 15.29
C GLN A 420 32.68 -4.66 14.49
N LYS A 421 33.70 -4.42 13.65
CA LYS A 421 33.77 -3.22 12.81
C LYS A 421 32.62 -3.10 11.81
N ILE A 422 32.09 -4.23 11.33
CA ILE A 422 30.94 -4.26 10.43
C ILE A 422 29.70 -3.75 11.18
N PHE A 423 29.49 -4.23 12.40
CA PHE A 423 28.38 -3.79 13.25
C PHE A 423 28.55 -2.34 13.70
N ASP A 424 29.73 -1.94 14.18
CA ASP A 424 30.01 -0.55 14.60
C ASP A 424 29.79 0.45 13.46
N PHE A 425 30.17 0.07 12.23
CA PHE A 425 29.93 0.89 11.04
C PHE A 425 28.43 0.99 10.72
N ARG A 426 27.72 -0.15 10.74
CA ARG A 426 26.26 -0.18 10.48
C ARG A 426 25.51 0.65 11.52
N ASP A 427 25.83 0.48 12.80
CA ASP A 427 25.23 1.25 13.90
C ASP A 427 25.49 2.76 13.73
N SER A 428 26.69 3.14 13.27
CA SER A 428 27.03 4.54 12.99
C SER A 428 26.22 5.11 11.82
N LEU A 429 26.02 4.32 10.76
CA LEU A 429 25.19 4.70 9.61
C LEU A 429 23.73 4.83 10.01
N GLU A 430 23.17 3.83 10.69
CA GLU A 430 21.81 3.84 11.22
C GLU A 430 21.57 5.04 12.16
N ALA A 431 22.53 5.35 13.04
CA ALA A 431 22.47 6.52 13.92
C ALA A 431 22.54 7.84 13.14
N ALA A 432 23.38 7.94 12.12
CA ALA A 432 23.43 9.12 11.27
C ALA A 432 22.09 9.36 10.57
N LEU A 433 21.54 8.31 9.96
CA LEU A 433 20.25 8.29 9.29
C LEU A 433 19.07 8.69 10.19
N THR A 434 19.05 8.21 11.43
CA THR A 434 17.94 8.42 12.38
C THR A 434 18.08 9.64 13.29
N SER A 435 19.25 10.31 13.29
CA SER A 435 19.48 11.50 14.12
C SER A 435 18.56 12.68 13.74
N GLY A 436 18.30 13.58 14.70
CA GLY A 436 17.51 14.80 14.45
C GLY A 436 16.09 14.51 13.97
N ASP A 437 15.77 14.94 12.74
CA ASP A 437 14.51 14.71 12.03
C ASP A 437 14.47 13.37 11.27
N GLY A 438 15.34 12.41 11.62
CA GLY A 438 15.42 11.12 10.92
C GLY A 438 14.10 10.35 10.87
N ALA A 439 13.34 10.36 11.98
CA ALA A 439 12.02 9.73 12.06
C ALA A 439 10.98 10.40 11.13
N GLU A 440 11.20 11.65 10.74
CA GLU A 440 10.32 12.39 9.81
C GLU A 440 10.56 11.97 8.36
N ILE A 441 11.77 11.50 8.03
CA ILE A 441 12.19 11.21 6.64
C ILE A 441 12.29 9.71 6.35
N LEU A 442 12.49 8.86 7.36
CA LEU A 442 12.56 7.40 7.18
C LEU A 442 12.20 6.58 8.41
N THR A 443 11.95 5.30 8.17
CA THR A 443 11.92 4.24 9.19
C THR A 443 12.86 3.11 8.77
N LEU A 444 13.79 2.72 9.64
CA LEU A 444 14.66 1.57 9.41
C LEU A 444 13.84 0.28 9.51
N THR A 445 14.01 -0.62 8.54
CA THR A 445 13.26 -1.89 8.50
C THR A 445 14.16 -3.11 8.68
N GLY A 446 15.48 -2.93 8.67
CA GLY A 446 16.42 -4.02 8.80
C GLY A 446 17.84 -3.70 8.37
N GLY A 447 18.63 -4.77 8.30
CA GLY A 447 19.97 -4.74 7.76
C GLY A 447 20.52 -6.14 7.63
N ALA A 448 21.53 -6.30 6.79
CA ALA A 448 22.09 -7.61 6.49
C ALA A 448 23.60 -7.55 6.28
N THR A 449 24.26 -8.69 6.46
CA THR A 449 25.67 -8.90 6.18
C THR A 449 25.81 -9.99 5.14
N GLY A 450 26.41 -9.65 4.01
CA GLY A 450 26.72 -10.57 2.92
C GLY A 450 28.19 -10.95 2.82
N LEU A 451 28.50 -11.75 1.80
CA LEU A 451 29.87 -12.15 1.46
C LEU A 451 30.72 -10.97 1.04
N TYR A 452 30.12 -9.98 0.37
CA TYR A 452 30.80 -8.82 -0.18
C TYR A 452 30.29 -7.52 0.41
N CYS A 453 28.98 -7.42 0.68
CA CYS A 453 28.33 -6.15 1.03
C CYS A 453 27.62 -6.18 2.39
N GLY A 454 27.59 -5.01 3.04
CA GLY A 454 26.69 -4.71 4.15
C GLY A 454 25.47 -3.96 3.65
N TYR A 455 24.35 -4.13 4.34
CA TYR A 455 23.05 -3.60 3.94
C TYR A 455 22.35 -2.90 5.12
N VAL A 456 21.72 -1.75 4.84
CA VAL A 456 20.79 -1.06 5.75
C VAL A 456 19.48 -0.83 4.99
N ASP A 457 18.40 -1.38 5.52
CA ASP A 457 17.09 -1.44 4.88
C ASP A 457 16.17 -0.38 5.51
N PHE A 458 15.38 0.32 4.70
CA PHE A 458 14.49 1.38 5.17
C PHE A 458 13.25 1.56 4.29
N ILE A 459 12.23 2.19 4.87
CA ILE A 459 11.16 2.89 4.13
C ILE A 459 11.42 4.38 4.30
N ALA A 460 11.53 5.11 3.19
CA ALA A 460 11.70 6.55 3.16
C ALA A 460 10.36 7.25 2.92
N TRP A 461 10.05 8.19 3.81
CA TRP A 461 8.93 9.13 3.71
C TRP A 461 9.29 10.34 2.86
N ASP A 462 10.59 10.64 2.79
CA ASP A 462 11.22 11.60 1.88
C ASP A 462 12.55 11.03 1.36
N ILE A 463 12.50 10.32 0.23
CA ILE A 463 13.68 9.66 -0.34
C ILE A 463 14.83 10.64 -0.62
N LYS A 464 14.52 11.88 -1.02
CA LYS A 464 15.56 12.86 -1.35
C LYS A 464 16.36 13.22 -0.10
N ALA A 465 15.68 13.51 1.01
CA ALA A 465 16.34 13.82 2.28
C ALA A 465 17.17 12.62 2.80
N VAL A 466 16.67 11.40 2.63
CA VAL A 466 17.40 10.18 3.01
C VAL A 466 18.70 10.03 2.22
N LEU A 467 18.63 10.19 0.89
CA LEU A 467 19.81 10.05 0.03
C LEU A 467 20.83 11.17 0.25
N GLU A 468 20.40 12.40 0.51
CA GLU A 468 21.29 13.50 0.89
C GLU A 468 22.06 13.19 2.18
N ARG A 469 21.37 12.66 3.20
CA ARG A 469 21.99 12.28 4.48
C ARG A 469 22.92 11.07 4.34
N ALA A 470 22.52 10.06 3.56
CA ALA A 470 23.36 8.90 3.27
C ALA A 470 24.62 9.32 2.51
N HIS A 471 24.50 10.19 1.49
CA HIS A 471 25.63 10.74 0.75
C HIS A 471 26.60 11.48 1.67
N GLU A 472 26.10 12.39 2.52
CA GLU A 472 26.95 13.11 3.49
C GLU A 472 27.72 12.16 4.42
N PHE A 473 27.05 11.11 4.93
CA PHE A 473 27.71 10.11 5.76
C PHE A 473 28.81 9.37 4.99
N PHE A 474 28.51 8.87 3.79
CA PHE A 474 29.47 8.08 3.01
C PHE A 474 30.66 8.91 2.53
N GLU A 475 30.48 10.16 2.11
CA GLU A 475 31.56 11.08 1.73
C GLU A 475 32.63 11.21 2.82
N HIS A 476 32.23 11.23 4.09
CA HIS A 476 33.14 11.35 5.23
C HIS A 476 33.61 10.00 5.80
N SER A 477 33.17 8.89 5.21
CA SER A 477 33.54 7.54 5.65
C SER A 477 34.78 6.99 4.93
N GLU A 478 35.42 5.97 5.51
CA GLU A 478 36.55 5.25 4.90
C GLU A 478 36.12 4.22 3.83
N ILE A 479 34.82 4.07 3.59
CA ILE A 479 34.29 3.13 2.60
C ILE A 479 34.58 3.64 1.18
N PRO A 480 35.07 2.78 0.27
CA PRO A 480 35.46 3.21 -1.07
C PRO A 480 34.27 3.58 -1.97
N TRP A 481 33.14 2.88 -1.87
CA TRP A 481 31.94 3.16 -2.66
C TRP A 481 30.67 2.83 -1.86
N ALA A 482 29.54 3.44 -2.20
CA ALA A 482 28.26 3.11 -1.60
C ALA A 482 27.13 3.37 -2.60
N ASN A 483 26.09 2.54 -2.56
CA ASN A 483 24.94 2.67 -3.46
C ASN A 483 23.62 2.66 -2.69
N PHE A 484 22.62 3.31 -3.28
CA PHE A 484 21.22 3.10 -2.98
C PHE A 484 20.61 2.15 -4.01
N HIS A 485 19.67 1.31 -3.57
CA HIS A 485 18.87 0.46 -4.44
C HIS A 485 17.43 0.41 -3.92
N THR A 486 16.47 0.53 -4.83
CA THR A 486 15.06 0.30 -4.51
C THR A 486 14.83 -1.19 -4.17
N PHE A 487 13.79 -1.54 -3.42
CA PHE A 487 13.42 -2.96 -3.20
C PHE A 487 12.79 -3.62 -4.44
N ARG A 488 13.18 -3.22 -5.66
CA ARG A 488 12.92 -3.92 -6.92
C ARG A 488 14.17 -4.57 -7.43
N ARG A 489 14.14 -5.87 -7.72
CA ARG A 489 15.34 -6.62 -8.10
C ARG A 489 15.87 -6.29 -9.49
N ALA A 490 14.98 -6.05 -10.46
CA ALA A 490 15.33 -5.83 -11.86
C ALA A 490 15.70 -4.37 -12.19
N THR A 491 16.42 -3.69 -11.30
CA THR A 491 16.81 -2.28 -11.47
C THR A 491 18.31 -2.08 -11.27
N ALA A 492 18.84 -0.97 -11.79
CA ALA A 492 20.21 -0.58 -11.51
C ALA A 492 20.32 0.12 -10.13
N PRO A 493 21.48 0.02 -9.45
CA PRO A 493 21.75 0.85 -8.28
C PRO A 493 21.97 2.33 -8.66
N VAL A 494 21.88 3.20 -7.65
CA VAL A 494 22.24 4.62 -7.72
C VAL A 494 23.48 4.84 -6.86
N ASN A 495 24.57 5.30 -7.47
CA ASN A 495 25.80 5.58 -6.74
C ASN A 495 25.62 6.77 -5.80
N LEU A 496 26.01 6.57 -4.54
CA LEU A 496 26.09 7.61 -3.51
C LEU A 496 27.54 8.04 -3.26
N LYS A 497 28.50 7.18 -3.58
CA LYS A 497 29.93 7.44 -3.48
C LYS A 497 30.69 6.56 -4.46
N ASP A 498 31.67 7.13 -5.14
CA ASP A 498 32.55 6.47 -6.13
C ASP A 498 34.00 6.33 -5.66
#